data_AF-A0A0B6XWC1-F1
#
_entry.id   AF-A0A0B6XWC1-F1
#
_cell.length_a   1.000
_cell.length_b   1.000
_cell.length_c   1.000
_cell.angle_alpha   90.00
_cell.angle_beta   90.00
_cell.angle_gamma   90.00
#
_symmetry.space_group_name_H-M   'P 1'
#
loop_
_entity.id
_entity.type
_entity.pdbx_description
1 polymer ?
#
loop_
_entity_poly.entity_id
_entity_poly.type
_entity_poly.pdbx_seq_one_letter_code
_entity_poly.pdbx_strand_id
1 'polypeptide(L)' 'EKKDSAVMKVYPGGLRVSCGYKNIVVNKDTTTEEVILTSLRKFGVEDKDPESFDLIEVLLDKGVAERKVD' A
#
# COMPACT_ATOMS: atom_id res chain seq x y z
N GLU A 1 -23.43 7.05 -12.99
CA GLU A 1 -22.46 5.93 -13.08
C GLU A 1 -21.96 5.56 -11.70
N LYS A 2 -21.92 4.26 -11.35
CA LYS A 2 -21.04 3.80 -10.28
C LYS A 2 -19.64 3.77 -10.88
N LYS A 3 -18.73 4.64 -10.45
CA LYS A 3 -17.31 4.48 -10.77
C LYS A 3 -16.92 3.07 -10.32
N ASP A 4 -16.40 2.25 -11.23
CA ASP A 4 -15.81 0.94 -10.90
C ASP A 4 -14.71 1.16 -9.85
N SER A 5 -15.07 1.04 -8.57
CA SER A 5 -14.17 1.24 -7.44
C SER A 5 -13.80 -0.10 -6.84
N ALA A 6 -12.52 -0.33 -6.61
CA ALA A 6 -11.98 -1.49 -5.92
C ALA A 6 -11.36 -1.08 -4.57
N VAL A 7 -11.25 -2.04 -3.65
CA VAL A 7 -10.54 -1.85 -2.38
C VAL A 7 -9.20 -2.58 -2.45
N MET A 8 -8.11 -1.83 -2.30
CA MET A 8 -6.75 -2.35 -2.23
C MET A 8 -6.26 -2.37 -0.78
N LYS A 9 -5.61 -3.46 -0.38
CA LYS A 9 -4.85 -3.52 0.88
C LYS A 9 -3.44 -3.02 0.63
N VAL A 10 -3.09 -1.89 1.21
CA VAL A 10 -1.74 -1.34 1.14
C VAL A 10 -1.00 -1.66 2.43
N TYR A 11 0.18 -2.27 2.30
CA TYR A 11 1.06 -2.61 3.40
C TYR A 11 2.16 -1.54 3.52
N PRO A 12 2.57 -1.16 4.75
CA PRO A 12 3.52 -0.09 5.01
C PRO A 12 4.97 -0.41 4.59
N GLY A 13 5.29 -1.68 4.29
CA GLY A 13 6.64 -2.09 3.90
C GLY A 13 7.67 -1.69 4.97
N GLY A 14 8.62 -0.84 4.59
CA GLY A 14 9.67 -0.32 5.48
C GLY A 14 9.26 0.80 6.43
N LEU A 15 8.00 1.27 6.37
CA LEU A 15 7.49 2.28 7.32
C LEU A 15 7.42 1.67 8.72
N ARG A 16 8.05 2.35 9.70
CA ARG A 16 7.99 1.99 11.12
C ARG A 16 6.66 2.42 11.74
N VAL A 17 5.58 1.72 11.39
CA VAL A 17 4.23 1.95 11.91
C VAL A 17 3.70 0.69 12.60
N SER A 18 2.85 0.87 13.62
CA SER A 18 2.32 -0.25 14.43
C SER A 18 1.19 -1.05 13.78
N CYS A 19 0.70 -0.63 12.60
CA CYS A 19 -0.44 -1.24 11.92
C CYS A 19 -0.04 -2.02 10.66
N GLY A 20 -0.66 -3.18 10.43
CA GLY A 20 -0.28 -4.10 9.35
C GLY A 20 -0.63 -3.64 7.94
N TYR A 21 -1.88 -3.23 7.68
CA TYR A 21 -2.30 -2.73 6.37
C TYR A 21 -3.41 -1.69 6.49
N LYS A 22 -3.62 -0.91 5.42
CA LYS A 22 -4.75 0.02 5.30
C LYS A 22 -5.53 -0.30 4.02
N ASN A 23 -6.85 -0.21 4.12
CA ASN A 23 -7.73 -0.32 2.96
C ASN A 23 -7.79 1.02 2.24
N ILE A 24 -7.52 1.05 0.94
CA ILE A 24 -7.62 2.22 0.08
C ILE A 24 -8.62 1.92 -1.03
N VAL A 25 -9.57 2.84 -1.24
CA VAL A 25 -10.53 2.74 -2.33
C VAL A 25 -9.89 3.39 -3.55
N VAL A 26 -9.80 2.65 -4.65
CA VAL A 26 -9.21 3.09 -5.92
C VAL A 26 -10.21 2.88 -7.04
N ASN A 27 -10.06 3.59 -8.15
CA ASN A 27 -10.79 3.35 -9.39
C ASN A 27 -9.83 3.42 -10.58
N LYS A 28 -10.34 3.28 -11.81
CA LYS A 28 -9.52 3.29 -13.05
C LYS A 28 -8.74 4.59 -13.28
N ASP A 29 -9.17 5.70 -12.66
CA ASP A 29 -8.52 7.00 -12.76
C ASP A 29 -7.48 7.22 -11.65
N THR A 30 -7.45 6.37 -10.62
CA THR A 30 -6.59 6.55 -9.45
C THR A 30 -5.13 6.31 -9.81
N THR A 31 -4.28 7.30 -9.57
CA THR A 31 -2.85 7.22 -9.86
C THR A 31 -2.04 6.63 -8.71
N THR A 32 -0.83 6.15 -9.00
CA THR A 32 0.11 5.67 -7.96
C THR A 32 0.42 6.75 -6.92
N GLU A 33 0.60 8.00 -7.36
CA GLU A 33 0.87 9.13 -6.48
C GLU A 33 -0.29 9.38 -5.51
N GLU A 34 -1.54 9.34 -6.00
CA GLU A 34 -2.73 9.45 -5.14
C GLU A 34 -2.81 8.33 -4.11
N VAL A 35 -2.44 7.09 -4.50
CA VAL A 35 -2.37 5.96 -3.58
C VAL A 35 -1.31 6.17 -2.50
N ILE A 36 -0.11 6.64 -2.87
CA ILE A 36 0.98 6.93 -1.93
C ILE A 36 0.54 8.02 -0.94
N LEU A 37 0.05 9.16 -1.42
CA LEU A 37 -0.42 10.25 -0.58
C LEU A 37 -1.55 9.81 0.37
N THR A 38 -2.51 9.03 -0.13
CA THR A 38 -3.61 8.49 0.67
C THR A 38 -3.10 7.50 1.72
N SER A 39 -2.08 6.71 1.37
CA SER A 39 -1.44 5.76 2.28
C SER A 39 -0.74 6.49 3.42
N LEU A 40 0.13 7.46 3.12
CA LEU A 40 0.88 8.22 4.11
C LEU A 40 -0.05 8.86 5.14
N ARG A 41 -1.15 9.49 4.70
CA ARG A 41 -2.19 10.03 5.59
C ARG A 41 -2.86 8.95 6.44
N LYS A 42 -3.20 7.80 5.86
CA LYS A 42 -3.85 6.69 6.61
C LYS A 42 -2.92 6.00 7.60
N PHE A 43 -1.62 6.08 7.38
CA PHE A 43 -0.56 5.60 8.26
C PHE A 43 -0.08 6.65 9.27
N GLY A 44 -0.52 7.91 9.17
CA GLY A 44 -0.17 8.99 10.09
C GLY A 44 1.27 9.50 9.92
N VAL A 45 1.76 9.47 8.68
CA VAL A 45 3.13 9.89 8.28
C VAL A 45 3.07 10.80 7.05
N GLU A 46 2.03 11.62 6.94
CA GLU A 46 1.80 12.57 5.85
C GLU A 46 2.85 13.69 5.75
N ASP A 47 3.71 13.82 6.75
CA ASP A 47 4.86 14.73 6.78
C ASP A 47 6.05 14.22 5.94
N LYS A 48 6.03 12.94 5.54
CA LYS A 48 7.09 12.36 4.71
C LYS A 48 6.91 12.75 3.24
N ASP A 49 8.04 12.89 2.56
CA ASP A 49 8.09 13.15 1.12
C ASP A 49 7.55 11.95 0.32
N PRO A 50 6.47 12.11 -0.47
CA PRO A 50 5.90 11.03 -1.28
C PRO A 50 6.85 10.51 -2.37
N GLU A 51 7.79 11.33 -2.87
CA GLU A 51 8.77 10.89 -3.89
C GLU A 51 9.79 9.90 -3.32
N SER A 52 9.89 9.81 -1.99
CA SER A 52 10.72 8.83 -1.30
C SER A 52 10.07 7.44 -1.17
N PHE A 53 8.91 7.21 -1.81
CA PHE A 53 8.15 5.96 -1.72
C PHE A 53 7.79 5.41 -3.10
N ASP A 54 7.83 4.09 -3.19
CA ASP A 54 7.35 3.32 -4.34
C ASP A 54 6.17 2.43 -3.94
N LEU A 55 5.23 2.22 -4.86
CA LEU A 55 4.18 1.22 -4.72
C LEU A 55 4.63 -0.09 -5.39
N ILE A 56 4.70 -1.17 -4.61
CA ILE A 56 5.09 -2.49 -5.09
C ILE A 56 3.89 -3.42 -5.10
N GLU A 57 3.57 -3.98 -6.26
CA GLU A 57 2.57 -5.04 -6.37
C GLU A 57 3.15 -6.38 -5.91
N VAL A 58 2.44 -7.07 -5.01
CA VAL A 58 2.84 -8.38 -4.48
C VAL A 58 1.76 -9.40 -4.84
N LEU A 59 2.10 -10.34 -5.72
CA LEU A 59 1.25 -11.47 -6.10
C LEU A 59 1.50 -12.65 -5.15
N LEU A 60 0.47 -13.07 -4.41
CA LEU A 60 0.58 -14.14 -3.41
C LEU A 60 0.46 -15.55 -4.02
N ASP A 61 0.27 -15.67 -5.33
CA ASP A 61 -0.04 -16.91 -6.06
C ASP A 61 1.04 -17.99 -6.03
N LYS A 62 2.22 -17.73 -5.42
CA LYS A 62 3.29 -18.72 -5.28
C LYS A 62 3.73 -19.03 -3.85
N GLY A 63 2.93 -18.66 -2.85
CA GLY A 63 3.22 -18.96 -1.45
C GLY A 63 4.46 -18.22 -0.91
N VAL A 64 4.46 -17.94 0.39
CA VAL A 64 5.65 -17.40 1.05
C VAL A 64 6.60 -18.57 1.32
N ALA A 65 7.75 -18.62 0.65
CA ALA A 65 8.79 -19.59 0.96
C ALA A 65 9.60 -19.10 2.17
N GLU A 66 9.20 -19.53 3.37
CA GLU A 66 9.96 -19.29 4.60
C GLU A 66 10.87 -20.49 4.88
N ARG A 67 12.17 -20.27 5.10
CA ARG A 67 13.10 -21.30 5.59
C ARG A 67 13.88 -20.77 6.78
N LYS A 68 13.78 -21.46 7.92
CA LYS A 68 14.64 -21.23 9.08
C LYS A 68 16.07 -21.65 8.73
N VAL A 69 17.02 -20.75 8.90
CA VAL A 69 18.45 -21.08 8.85
C VAL A 69 18.86 -21.34 10.30
N ASP A 70 19.31 -22.57 10.58
CA ASP A 70 19.92 -22.92 11.87
C ASP A 70 21.38 -22.44 11.92
#